data_AF-A0A3N2BL39-F1
#
_entry.id   AF-A0A3N2BL39-F1
#
_cell.length_a   1.000
_cell.length_b   1.000
_cell.length_c   1.000
_cell.angle_alpha   90.00
_cell.angle_beta   90.00
_cell.angle_gamma   90.00
#
_symmetry.space_group_name_H-M   'P 1'
#
loop_
_entity.id
_entity.type
_entity.pdbx_description
1 polymer ?
#
loop_
_entity_poly.entity_id
_entity_poly.type
_entity_poly.pdbx_seq_one_letter_code
_entity_poly.pdbx_strand_id
1 'polypeptide(L)'
;MTKLKNAIVKIIPDLEIELRNLRLNGSFEGCSGFVTSPVTGKVAYVSTDTHLSEASTAMYRTATISRDFTGGFNRFTGYAELPQPIVDLVR
;
A
#
# COMPACT_ATOMS: atom_id res chain seq x y z
N MET A 1 -7.15 5.84 -6.66
CA MET A 1 -5.66 5.90 -6.62
C MET A 1 -5.07 7.18 -5.99
N THR A 2 -5.53 8.39 -6.34
CA THR A 2 -4.78 9.63 -6.05
C THR A 2 -4.61 9.98 -4.57
N LYS A 3 -5.59 9.66 -3.70
CA LYS A 3 -5.56 10.06 -2.29
C LYS A 3 -4.41 9.42 -1.49
N LEU A 4 -4.26 8.10 -1.56
CA LEU A 4 -3.19 7.38 -0.84
C LEU A 4 -1.81 7.77 -1.37
N LYS A 5 -1.64 7.79 -2.70
CA LYS A 5 -0.39 8.25 -3.33
C LYS A 5 -0.01 9.65 -2.85
N ASN A 6 -0.95 10.60 -2.87
CA ASN A 6 -0.69 11.96 -2.43
C ASN A 6 -0.34 12.04 -0.94
N ALA A 7 -0.94 11.21 -0.09
CA ALA A 7 -0.62 11.17 1.34
C ALA A 7 0.79 10.61 1.60
N ILE A 8 1.21 9.57 0.87
CA ILE A 8 2.56 9.01 0.98
C ILE A 8 3.61 10.02 0.49
N VAL A 9 3.38 10.63 -0.68
CA VAL A 9 4.29 11.64 -1.27
C VAL A 9 4.47 12.87 -0.36
N LYS A 10 3.45 13.23 0.42
CA LYS A 10 3.57 14.30 1.43
C LYS A 10 4.55 13.98 2.57
N ILE A 11 4.77 12.70 2.87
CA ILE A 11 5.67 12.26 3.94
C ILE A 11 7.08 12.01 3.38
N ILE A 12 7.17 11.26 2.28
CA ILE A 12 8.42 11.02 1.54
C ILE A 12 8.15 11.16 0.03
N PRO A 13 8.60 12.26 -0.61
CA PRO A 13 8.32 12.54 -2.02
C PRO A 13 8.97 11.55 -2.99
N ASP A 14 10.12 10.99 -2.60
CA ASP A 14 10.98 10.20 -3.48
C ASP A 14 10.60 8.71 -3.56
N LEU A 15 9.46 8.32 -2.99
CA LEU A 15 9.00 6.93 -3.06
C LEU A 15 8.44 6.59 -4.44
N GLU A 16 8.84 5.44 -4.96
CA GLU A 16 8.25 4.86 -6.17
C GLU A 16 6.93 4.16 -5.79
N ILE A 17 5.82 4.64 -6.35
CA ILE A 17 4.47 4.19 -5.97
C ILE A 17 3.78 3.56 -7.17
N GLU A 18 3.62 2.25 -7.13
CA GLU A 18 2.95 1.43 -8.14
C GLU A 18 1.63 0.88 -7.59
N LEU A 19 0.59 1.70 -7.56
CA LEU A 19 -0.76 1.29 -7.14
C LEU A 19 -1.66 1.07 -8.35
N ARG A 20 -2.55 0.09 -8.26
CA ARG A 20 -3.59 -0.21 -9.25
C ARG A 20 -4.95 -0.21 -8.56
N ASN A 21 -5.93 0.39 -9.23
CA ASN A 21 -7.31 0.38 -8.79
C ASN A 21 -7.88 -1.05 -8.87
N LEU A 22 -8.56 -1.49 -7.81
CA LEU A 22 -9.31 -2.73 -7.78
C LEU A 22 -10.74 -2.44 -8.21
N ARG A 23 -11.24 -3.25 -9.15
CA ARG A 23 -12.61 -3.19 -9.62
C ARG A 23 -13.25 -4.57 -9.55
N LEU A 24 -14.37 -4.68 -8.87
CA LEU A 24 -15.20 -5.88 -8.85
C LEU A 24 -16.57 -5.52 -9.43
N ASN A 25 -17.02 -6.27 -10.42
CA ASN A 25 -18.30 -6.04 -11.11
C ASN A 25 -18.52 -4.59 -11.61
N GLY A 26 -17.44 -3.89 -11.97
CA GLY A 26 -17.47 -2.50 -12.43
C GLY A 26 -17.45 -1.44 -11.32
N SER A 27 -17.63 -1.82 -10.06
CA SER A 27 -17.50 -0.94 -8.88
C SER A 27 -16.05 -0.79 -8.45
N PHE A 28 -15.72 0.37 -7.86
CA PHE A 28 -14.39 0.64 -7.33
C PHE A 28 -14.29 0.14 -5.88
N GLU A 29 -13.41 -0.84 -5.66
CA GLU A 29 -13.28 -1.53 -4.36
C GLU A 29 -11.94 -1.22 -3.66
N GLY A 30 -11.26 -0.14 -4.07
CA GLY A 30 -9.99 0.29 -3.50
C GLY A 30 -8.82 0.15 -4.45
N CYS A 31 -7.61 -0.04 -3.91
CA CYS A 31 -6.40 -0.19 -4.70
C CYS A 31 -5.38 -1.09 -4.01
N SER A 32 -4.54 -1.74 -4.80
CA SER A 32 -3.42 -2.52 -4.29
C SER A 32 -2.16 -2.31 -5.14
N GLY A 33 -1.01 -2.63 -4.58
CA GLY A 33 0.25 -2.55 -5.29
C GLY A 33 1.44 -2.35 -4.36
N PHE A 34 2.48 -1.71 -4.87
CA PHE A 34 3.78 -1.64 -4.21
C PHE A 34 4.25 -0.21 -3.99
N VAL A 35 5.00 -0.03 -2.91
CA VAL A 35 5.72 1.19 -2.59
C VAL A 35 7.17 0.82 -2.36
N THR A 36 8.08 1.41 -3.12
CA THR A 36 9.51 1.12 -3.08
C THR A 36 10.27 2.37 -2.66
N SER A 37 11.18 2.21 -1.71
CA SER A 37 12.15 3.26 -1.39
C SER A 37 13.40 3.08 -2.25
N PRO A 38 13.72 4.02 -3.16
CA PRO A 38 14.94 3.93 -3.96
C PRO A 38 16.21 4.10 -3.12
N VAL A 39 16.10 4.70 -1.92
CA VAL A 39 17.23 4.91 -1.00
C VAL A 39 17.63 3.62 -0.28
N THR A 40 16.65 2.84 0.18
CA THR A 40 16.89 1.63 0.99
C THR A 40 16.72 0.34 0.21
N GLY A 41 16.10 0.40 -0.98
CA GLY A 41 15.70 -0.77 -1.77
C GLY A 41 14.55 -1.58 -1.16
N LYS A 42 13.96 -1.12 -0.04
CA LYS A 42 12.86 -1.82 0.63
C LYS A 42 11.56 -1.63 -0.13
N VAL A 43 10.76 -2.70 -0.17
CA VAL A 43 9.45 -2.71 -0.83
C VAL A 43 8.36 -3.04 0.18
N ALA A 44 7.25 -2.31 0.11
CA ALA A 44 6.03 -2.61 0.84
C ALA A 44 4.90 -2.94 -0.14
N TYR A 45 4.18 -4.04 0.11
CA TYR A 45 2.91 -4.31 -0.54
C TYR A 45 1.78 -3.67 0.26
N VAL A 46 0.80 -3.09 -0.45
CA VAL A 46 -0.35 -2.40 0.13
C VAL A 46 -1.61 -2.87 -0.57
N SER A 47 -2.68 -3.09 0.20
CA SER A 47 -4.02 -3.37 -0.31
C SER A 47 -5.06 -2.63 0.53
N THR A 48 -5.87 -1.81 -0.11
CA THR A 48 -7.04 -1.16 0.48
C THR A 48 -8.33 -1.83 -0.01
N ASP A 49 -8.25 -3.10 -0.41
CA ASP A 49 -9.41 -3.89 -0.82
C ASP A 49 -10.41 -3.99 0.33
N THR A 50 -11.63 -3.56 0.07
CA THR A 50 -12.77 -3.59 0.99
C THR A 50 -13.21 -5.01 1.37
N HIS A 51 -12.79 -6.02 0.61
CA HIS A 51 -13.14 -7.42 0.84
C HIS A 51 -12.07 -8.23 1.59
N LEU A 52 -10.84 -7.70 1.73
CA LEU A 52 -9.74 -8.41 2.41
C LEU A 52 -9.82 -8.33 3.94
N SER A 53 -10.60 -7.39 4.49
CA SER A 53 -10.66 -7.10 5.92
C SER A 53 -12.00 -6.46 6.31
N GLU A 54 -12.08 -5.88 7.52
CA GLU A 54 -13.19 -5.01 7.87
C GLU A 54 -13.22 -3.81 6.90
N ALA A 55 -14.43 -3.30 6.61
CA ALA A 55 -14.64 -2.29 5.57
C ALA A 55 -13.85 -0.97 5.73
N SER A 56 -13.16 -0.77 6.86
CA SER A 56 -12.37 0.41 7.21
C SER A 56 -10.87 0.15 7.35
N THR A 57 -10.41 -1.08 7.14
CA THR A 57 -9.00 -1.47 7.31
C THR A 57 -8.32 -1.73 5.97
N ALA A 58 -7.06 -1.27 5.88
CA ALA A 58 -6.15 -1.62 4.82
C ALA A 58 -5.11 -2.61 5.32
N MET A 59 -4.69 -3.49 4.43
CA MET A 59 -3.60 -4.41 4.64
C MET A 59 -2.30 -3.84 4.06
N TYR A 60 -1.19 -4.04 4.75
CA TYR A 60 0.13 -3.69 4.27
C TYR A 60 1.17 -4.66 4.83
N ARG A 61 2.30 -4.83 4.14
CA ARG A 61 3.38 -5.76 4.56
C ARG A 61 4.69 -5.48 3.83
N THR A 62 5.78 -6.02 4.33
CA THR A 62 7.06 -6.10 3.60
C THR A 62 6.92 -6.99 2.37
N ALA A 63 7.59 -6.63 1.29
CA ALA A 63 7.73 -7.43 0.08
C ALA A 63 9.21 -7.45 -0.32
N THR A 64 9.66 -8.52 -0.98
CA THR A 64 11.05 -8.57 -1.47
C THR A 64 11.22 -7.81 -2.79
N ILE A 65 10.19 -7.82 -3.64
CA ILE A 65 10.18 -7.18 -4.97
C ILE A 65 8.76 -6.70 -5.32
N SER A 66 8.63 -5.84 -6.33
CA SER A 66 7.35 -5.31 -6.87
C SER A 66 6.48 -6.33 -7.63
N ARG A 67 6.59 -7.60 -7.25
CA ARG A 67 5.80 -8.75 -7.74
C ARG A 67 5.51 -9.76 -6.65
N ASP A 68 5.93 -9.47 -5.42
CA ASP A 68 5.76 -10.36 -4.30
C ASP A 68 4.38 -10.14 -3.65
N PHE A 69 3.42 -10.96 -4.08
CA PHE A 69 2.04 -10.94 -3.59
C PHE A 69 1.79 -12.00 -2.50
N THR A 70 2.82 -12.66 -1.97
CA THR A 70 2.66 -13.75 -1.00
C THR A 70 3.57 -13.64 0.22
N GLY A 71 4.70 -12.94 0.11
CA GLY A 71 5.69 -12.80 1.16
C GLY A 71 5.32 -11.77 2.24
N GLY A 72 6.08 -11.80 3.34
CA GLY A 72 5.95 -10.88 4.47
C GLY A 72 4.84 -11.23 5.46
N PHE A 73 4.79 -10.50 6.57
CA PHE A 73 3.71 -10.60 7.56
C PHE A 73 2.63 -9.55 7.29
N ASN A 74 1.39 -10.01 7.15
CA ASN A 74 0.24 -9.13 6.97
C ASN A 74 0.05 -8.26 8.21
N ARG A 75 -0.06 -6.95 8.00
CA ARG A 75 -0.40 -5.95 9.02
C ARG A 75 -1.64 -5.20 8.56
N PHE A 76 -2.43 -4.72 9.51
CA PHE A 76 -3.69 -4.04 9.25
C PHE A 76 -3.72 -2.70 9.99
N THR A 77 -4.27 -1.68 9.34
CA THR A 77 -4.42 -0.34 9.89
C THR A 77 -5.61 0.37 9.25
N GLY A 78 -6.14 1.41 9.89
CA GLY A 78 -7.20 2.22 9.28
C GLY A 78 -6.70 3.02 8.07
N TYR A 79 -7.59 3.32 7.12
CA TYR A 79 -7.22 4.06 5.90
C TYR A 79 -6.59 5.43 6.15
N ALA A 80 -6.98 6.11 7.24
CA ALA A 80 -6.42 7.41 7.59
C ALA A 80 -4.97 7.33 8.07
N GLU A 81 -4.61 6.23 8.74
CA GLU A 81 -3.30 6.02 9.35
C GLU A 81 -2.31 5.37 8.39
N LEU A 82 -2.81 4.62 7.40
CA LEU A 82 -2.05 3.84 6.43
C LEU A 82 -0.77 4.49 5.84
N PRO A 83 -0.71 5.80 5.52
CA PRO A 83 0.50 6.39 4.94
C PRO A 83 1.73 6.26 5.83
N GLN A 84 1.58 6.42 7.15
CA GLN A 84 2.72 6.43 8.08
C GLN A 84 3.34 5.03 8.25
N PRO A 85 2.57 3.96 8.51
CA PRO A 85 3.13 2.60 8.58
C PRO A 85 3.79 2.11 7.30
N ILE A 86 3.33 2.54 6.13
CA ILE A 86 4.00 2.22 4.85
C ILE A 86 5.39 2.85 4.83
N VAL A 87 5.48 4.12 5.19
CA VAL A 87 6.75 4.85 5.25
C VAL A 87 7.70 4.20 6.24
N ASP A 88 7.22 3.82 7.42
CA ASP A 88 8.05 3.19 8.45
C ASP A 88 8.60 1.82 8.03
N LEU A 89 7.91 1.12 7.12
CA LEU A 89 8.38 -0.16 6.54
C LEU A 89 9.49 0.00 5.51
N VAL A 90 9.48 1.10 4.76
CA VAL A 90 10.43 1.34 3.65
C VAL A 90 11.57 2.30 4.01
N ARG A 91 11.54 2.88 5.22
CA ARG A 91 12.63 3.63 5.83
C ARG A 91 13.81 2.76 6.23
#